data_AF-A0A9Q1C268-F1
#
_entry.id   AF-A0A9Q1C268-F1
#
_cell.length_a   1.000
_cell.length_b   1.000
_cell.length_c   1.000
_cell.angle_alpha   90.00
_cell.angle_beta   90.00
_cell.angle_gamma   90.00
#
_symmetry.space_group_name_H-M   'P 1'
#
loop_
_entity.id
_entity.type
_entity.pdbx_description
1 polymer ?
#
loop_
_entity_poly.entity_id
_entity_poly.type
_entity_poly.pdbx_seq_one_letter_code
_entity_poly.pdbx_strand_id
1 'polypeptide(L)'
;MASLKLNEECEDRPQSSPSPQPICKSLRLKSEWPPVIWFVMMFTGLFSHRKIVTKRWCIACEADIYKSLFRSNHVGLRQGELMKDSTTLTSYYEDKRLDSELNLLSSPQETLCKACETCWWDKYGRISMYSEADIVIFSVDKLFAKRNLVLHLLSYIHFLCPLFVFPAMNICSKVTSALSTQEHGLWATSLNARYIVQRLQYLDLPEDGLPSKWFLVICIVWPICGSAYRAYITFALEGNLDIAHRLNCLTVGITEFMWGCFMYLLFLMRLSFQIQLKLVLDFIKNCKRDEDFCQRVVQRLMVDVRCFRECVAIYMDLMIPLCVLGAFVSLRWQYLILADVDNDCSSLWCLTQRNINIMIWMDVLMFSSLGPLAIGGFNVNYLWENFKLHVRFMQDDLHPTCWNQLVHFIKRTEDQAPYFSFAAILSIVSLYMTGHFNE
;
A
#
# COMPACT_ATOMS: atom_id res chain seq x y z
N MET A 1 12.98 21.25 -29.30
CA MET A 1 12.72 22.56 -29.95
C MET A 1 11.48 22.43 -30.81
N ALA A 2 10.32 22.76 -30.24
CA ALA A 2 9.06 22.91 -30.96
C ALA A 2 8.33 24.08 -30.28
N SER A 3 8.28 25.21 -30.98
CA SER A 3 7.70 26.47 -30.51
C SER A 3 6.19 26.46 -30.71
N LEU A 4 5.42 26.39 -29.62
CA LEU A 4 4.00 26.70 -29.62
C LEU A 4 3.84 28.22 -29.54
N LYS A 5 3.41 28.83 -30.65
CA LYS A 5 2.92 30.21 -30.69
C LYS A 5 1.52 30.24 -30.10
N LEU A 6 1.36 30.90 -28.95
CA LEU A 6 0.07 31.39 -28.47
C LEU A 6 -0.12 32.79 -29.06
N ASN A 7 -1.14 32.94 -29.91
CA ASN A 7 -1.64 34.25 -30.32
C ASN A 7 -2.51 34.80 -29.18
N GLU A 8 -2.09 35.94 -28.64
CA GLU A 8 -2.94 36.85 -27.87
C GLU A 8 -3.67 37.77 -28.85
N GLU A 9 -4.99 37.65 -28.94
CA GLU A 9 -5.87 38.74 -29.37
C GLU A 9 -6.68 39.18 -28.15
N CYS A 10 -6.32 40.34 -27.62
CA CYS A 10 -7.02 41.02 -26.54
C CYS A 10 -8.00 42.00 -27.20
N GLU A 11 -9.28 41.65 -27.23
CA GLU A 11 -10.35 42.50 -27.75
C GLU A 11 -11.05 43.19 -26.57
N ASP A 12 -10.88 44.51 -26.46
CA ASP A 12 -11.51 45.36 -25.44
C ASP A 12 -13.03 45.45 -25.67
N ARG A 13 -13.83 45.03 -24.68
CA ARG A 13 -15.25 45.42 -24.56
C ARG A 13 -15.56 46.01 -23.18
N PRO A 14 -16.34 47.10 -23.12
CA PRO A 14 -16.66 47.78 -21.87
C PRO A 14 -17.76 47.05 -21.07
N GLN A 15 -17.63 47.23 -19.76
CA GLN A 15 -18.41 46.65 -18.67
C GLN A 15 -19.88 47.10 -18.64
N SER A 16 -20.80 46.16 -18.45
CA SER A 16 -21.87 46.23 -17.42
C SER A 16 -22.70 44.94 -17.44
N SER A 17 -23.06 44.43 -16.25
CA SER A 17 -23.90 43.24 -15.94
C SER A 17 -23.18 41.88 -15.75
N PRO A 18 -23.83 40.96 -15.02
CA PRO A 18 -23.38 40.40 -13.74
C PRO A 18 -22.19 39.45 -13.88
N SER A 19 -21.40 39.37 -12.80
CA SER A 19 -20.21 38.52 -12.62
C SER A 19 -20.28 37.20 -13.41
N PRO A 20 -19.34 36.93 -14.33
CA PRO A 20 -19.28 35.65 -15.02
C PRO A 20 -18.98 34.59 -13.98
N GLN A 21 -19.99 33.79 -13.63
CA GLN A 21 -19.74 32.52 -12.98
C GLN A 21 -18.78 31.74 -13.89
N PRO A 22 -17.67 31.18 -13.39
CA PRO A 22 -16.86 30.30 -14.18
C PRO A 22 -17.73 29.09 -14.54
N ILE A 23 -18.27 29.09 -15.75
CA ILE A 23 -18.94 27.94 -16.32
C ILE A 23 -17.83 26.92 -16.53
N CYS A 24 -17.57 26.12 -15.50
CA CYS A 24 -16.78 24.90 -15.60
C CYS A 24 -17.60 23.94 -16.45
N LYS A 25 -17.55 24.14 -17.78
CA LYS A 25 -18.06 23.18 -18.76
C LYS A 25 -17.18 21.95 -18.58
N SER A 26 -17.60 21.07 -17.66
CA SER A 26 -17.06 19.72 -17.55
C SER A 26 -17.31 19.04 -18.88
N LEU A 27 -16.32 19.10 -19.78
CA LEU A 27 -16.30 18.34 -21.01
C LEU A 27 -16.43 16.88 -20.58
N ARG A 28 -17.59 16.29 -20.85
CA ARG A 28 -17.88 14.89 -20.58
C ARG A 28 -17.16 14.03 -21.60
N LEU A 29 -15.83 14.02 -21.58
CA LEU A 29 -15.10 12.91 -22.17
C LEU A 29 -15.29 11.73 -21.24
N LYS A 30 -16.07 10.76 -21.73
CA LYS A 30 -16.26 9.45 -21.10
C LYS A 30 -14.95 8.70 -21.30
N SER A 31 -13.91 9.11 -20.58
CA SER A 31 -12.59 8.55 -20.74
C SER A 31 -12.57 7.21 -19.99
N GLU A 32 -12.43 6.14 -20.76
CA GLU A 32 -12.34 4.79 -20.23
C GLU A 32 -10.95 4.62 -19.61
N TRP A 33 -10.91 4.06 -18.40
CA TRP A 33 -9.63 3.79 -17.73
C TRP A 33 -8.83 2.78 -18.55
N PRO A 34 -7.48 2.89 -18.59
CA PRO A 34 -6.66 1.91 -19.27
C PRO A 34 -6.96 0.50 -18.74
N PRO A 35 -7.29 -0.49 -19.62
CA PRO A 35 -7.67 -1.85 -19.21
C PRO A 35 -6.64 -2.52 -18.30
N VAL A 36 -5.36 -2.17 -18.46
CA VAL A 36 -4.24 -2.68 -17.65
C VAL A 36 -4.40 -2.34 -16.17
N ILE A 37 -4.87 -1.13 -15.81
CA ILE A 37 -5.08 -0.76 -14.41
C ILE A 37 -6.22 -1.58 -13.80
N TRP A 38 -7.28 -1.78 -14.57
CA TRP A 38 -8.40 -2.61 -14.14
C TRP A 38 -7.98 -4.06 -13.92
N PHE A 39 -7.14 -4.58 -14.81
CA PHE A 39 -6.52 -5.90 -14.67
C PHE A 39 -5.67 -5.98 -13.39
N VAL A 40 -4.75 -5.04 -13.16
CA VAL A 40 -3.91 -4.99 -11.95
C VAL A 40 -4.76 -4.96 -10.68
N MET A 41 -5.83 -4.15 -10.65
CA MET A 41 -6.75 -4.06 -9.51
C MET A 41 -7.56 -5.35 -9.28
N MET A 42 -7.94 -6.03 -10.35
CA MET A 42 -8.67 -7.30 -10.28
C MET A 42 -7.79 -8.40 -9.69
N PHE A 43 -6.58 -8.58 -10.22
CA PHE A 43 -5.67 -9.62 -9.76
C PHE A 43 -5.21 -9.41 -8.32
N THR A 44 -5.10 -8.17 -7.87
CA THR A 44 -4.75 -7.86 -6.48
C THR A 44 -5.90 -8.06 -5.49
N GLY A 45 -7.07 -8.55 -5.93
CA GLY A 45 -8.19 -8.88 -5.05
C GLY A 45 -8.85 -7.66 -4.38
N LEU A 46 -8.62 -6.46 -4.95
CA LEU A 46 -9.14 -5.20 -4.42
C LEU A 46 -10.63 -4.98 -4.77
N PHE A 47 -11.18 -5.72 -5.74
CA PHE A 47 -12.44 -5.34 -6.40
C PHE A 47 -13.76 -5.67 -5.66
N SER A 48 -13.76 -5.91 -4.35
CA SER A 48 -14.97 -6.38 -3.64
C SER A 48 -15.91 -5.27 -3.12
N HIS A 49 -16.08 -4.15 -3.82
CA HIS A 49 -17.06 -3.11 -3.44
C HIS A 49 -17.99 -2.70 -4.59
N ARG A 50 -19.32 -2.78 -4.35
CA ARG A 50 -20.38 -2.64 -5.37
C ARG A 50 -20.61 -1.21 -5.91
N LYS A 51 -19.94 -0.16 -5.40
CA LYS A 51 -20.09 1.24 -5.89
C LYS A 51 -18.80 2.05 -5.66
N ILE A 52 -17.74 1.75 -6.42
CA ILE A 52 -16.40 2.33 -6.18
C ILE A 52 -16.23 3.74 -6.78
N VAL A 53 -16.93 4.06 -7.88
CA VAL A 53 -16.67 5.30 -8.62
C VAL A 53 -17.76 6.34 -8.34
N THR A 54 -17.47 7.24 -7.41
CA THR A 54 -18.19 8.52 -7.26
C THR A 54 -17.35 9.62 -7.89
N LYS A 55 -17.97 10.51 -8.67
CA LYS A 55 -17.26 11.64 -9.30
C LYS A 55 -16.72 12.55 -8.20
N ARG A 56 -15.45 12.92 -8.32
CA ARG A 56 -14.81 13.87 -7.41
C ARG A 56 -15.10 15.31 -7.85
N TRP A 57 -15.29 16.19 -6.88
CA TRP A 57 -15.39 17.62 -7.11
C TRP A 57 -13.99 18.20 -7.22
N CYS A 58 -13.78 19.15 -8.12
CA CYS A 58 -12.49 19.84 -8.23
C CYS A 58 -12.18 20.62 -6.94
N ILE A 59 -10.91 20.87 -6.60
CA ILE A 59 -10.54 21.60 -5.37
C ILE A 59 -11.24 22.98 -5.31
N ALA A 60 -11.36 23.65 -6.45
CA ALA A 60 -12.10 24.91 -6.55
C ALA A 60 -13.62 24.73 -6.27
N CYS A 61 -14.22 23.68 -6.83
CA CYS A 61 -15.62 23.33 -6.65
C CYS A 61 -15.92 22.97 -5.18
N GLU A 62 -14.99 22.24 -4.55
CA GLU A 62 -15.05 21.90 -3.14
C GLU A 62 -14.87 23.14 -2.27
N ALA A 63 -13.94 24.04 -2.61
CA ALA A 63 -13.76 25.32 -1.95
C ALA A 63 -15.05 26.16 -2.00
N ASP A 64 -15.73 26.19 -3.15
CA ASP A 64 -16.99 26.92 -3.33
C ASP A 64 -18.14 26.32 -2.51
N ILE A 65 -18.22 25.00 -2.40
CA ILE A 65 -19.18 24.33 -1.50
C ILE A 65 -18.88 24.67 -0.04
N TYR A 66 -17.61 24.65 0.37
CA TYR A 66 -17.25 25.02 1.74
C TYR A 66 -17.59 26.48 2.02
N LYS A 67 -17.33 27.39 1.07
CA LYS A 67 -17.71 28.80 1.18
C LYS A 67 -19.22 28.98 1.26
N SER A 68 -20.01 28.21 0.52
CA SER A 68 -21.48 28.30 0.57
C SER A 68 -22.05 27.73 1.87
N LEU A 69 -21.50 26.62 2.37
CA LEU A 69 -21.86 26.05 3.67
C LEU A 69 -21.52 27.01 4.82
N PHE A 70 -20.37 27.69 4.74
CA PHE A 70 -19.98 28.69 5.75
C PHE A 70 -20.90 29.91 5.75
N ARG A 71 -21.33 30.38 4.56
CA ARG A 71 -22.32 31.46 4.45
C ARG A 71 -23.68 31.06 5.02
N SER A 72 -24.09 29.80 4.89
CA SER A 72 -25.36 29.31 5.41
C SER A 72 -25.38 29.11 6.93
N ASN A 73 -24.24 28.76 7.54
CA ASN A 73 -24.17 28.41 8.96
C ASN A 73 -23.89 29.59 9.91
N HIS A 74 -23.95 30.83 9.43
CA HIS A 74 -23.92 32.01 10.31
C HIS A 74 -25.19 32.18 11.18
N VAL A 75 -26.16 31.25 11.11
CA VAL A 75 -27.33 31.19 11.99
C VAL A 75 -27.15 30.05 13.02
N GLY A 76 -26.37 30.31 14.07
CA GLY A 76 -26.64 29.77 15.41
C GLY A 76 -26.00 28.44 15.86
N LEU A 77 -25.25 27.69 15.06
CA LEU A 77 -24.64 26.42 15.51
C LEU A 77 -23.19 26.59 16.01
N ARG A 78 -22.96 26.20 17.27
CA ARG A 78 -21.66 26.24 17.96
C ARG A 78 -20.56 25.58 17.12
N GLN A 79 -19.59 26.39 16.73
CA GLN A 79 -18.49 26.14 15.81
C GLN A 79 -17.48 25.05 16.25
N GLY A 80 -17.62 24.50 17.46
CA GLY A 80 -16.61 23.64 18.09
C GLY A 80 -16.76 22.12 17.86
N GLU A 81 -17.97 21.60 17.66
CA GLU A 81 -18.20 20.14 17.55
C GLU A 81 -18.25 19.63 16.10
N LEU A 82 -18.74 20.44 15.14
CA LEU A 82 -18.82 20.04 13.72
C LEU A 82 -17.44 19.96 13.02
N MET A 83 -16.40 20.55 13.63
CA MET A 83 -15.07 20.66 13.03
C MET A 83 -14.20 19.40 13.23
N LYS A 84 -14.51 18.57 14.23
CA LYS A 84 -13.79 17.31 14.47
C LYS A 84 -14.24 16.19 13.52
N ASP A 85 -15.51 16.17 13.13
CA ASP A 85 -16.07 15.07 12.33
C ASP A 85 -15.94 15.28 10.80
N SER A 86 -15.72 16.52 10.33
CA SER A 86 -15.77 16.88 8.90
C SER A 86 -14.41 17.03 8.20
N THR A 87 -13.29 16.88 8.91
CA THR A 87 -11.96 17.23 8.39
C THR A 87 -11.20 16.09 7.73
N THR A 88 -11.62 14.84 7.90
CA THR A 88 -10.96 13.67 7.32
C THR A 88 -11.77 13.07 6.17
N LEU A 89 -11.16 12.94 5.00
CA LEU A 89 -11.77 12.29 3.83
C LEU A 89 -12.30 10.89 4.19
N THR A 90 -11.60 10.18 5.09
CA THR A 90 -12.00 8.88 5.66
C THR A 90 -13.33 8.89 6.40
N SER A 91 -13.68 9.95 7.15
CA SER A 91 -14.99 10.03 7.82
C SER A 91 -16.13 10.16 6.80
N TYR A 92 -15.94 10.97 5.75
CA TYR A 92 -16.88 11.08 4.62
C TYR A 92 -17.06 9.77 3.82
N TYR A 93 -16.16 8.80 3.99
CA TYR A 93 -16.19 7.52 3.28
C TYR A 93 -16.82 6.37 4.06
N GLU A 94 -16.85 6.46 5.39
CA GLU A 94 -17.43 5.46 6.27
C GLU A 94 -18.77 5.91 6.88
N ASP A 95 -19.14 7.19 6.72
CA ASP A 95 -20.35 7.71 7.31
C ASP A 95 -21.62 7.18 6.64
N LYS A 96 -22.08 6.03 7.14
CA LYS A 96 -23.40 5.47 6.89
C LYS A 96 -24.52 6.34 7.47
N ARG A 97 -24.26 7.43 8.22
CA ARG A 97 -25.34 8.25 8.83
C ARG A 97 -26.31 8.83 7.81
N LEU A 98 -25.89 9.14 6.59
CA LEU A 98 -26.79 9.61 5.52
C LEU A 98 -27.73 8.52 4.98
N ASP A 99 -27.37 7.24 5.10
CA ASP A 99 -28.27 6.11 4.81
C ASP A 99 -29.04 5.65 6.07
N SER A 100 -28.66 6.13 7.25
CA SER A 100 -29.19 5.68 8.54
C SER A 100 -30.33 6.55 9.08
N GLU A 101 -30.47 7.81 8.65
CA GLU A 101 -31.63 8.65 9.00
C GLU A 101 -32.94 8.19 8.32
N LEU A 102 -32.86 7.35 7.28
CA LEU A 102 -34.04 6.79 6.61
C LEU A 102 -34.53 5.45 7.20
N ASN A 103 -33.86 4.89 8.20
CA ASN A 103 -34.22 3.61 8.85
C ASN A 103 -34.69 3.79 10.31
N LEU A 104 -35.09 5.00 10.68
CA LEU A 104 -35.49 5.41 12.04
C LEU A 104 -36.88 4.90 12.51
N LEU A 105 -37.38 3.79 11.97
CA LEU A 105 -38.63 3.17 12.41
C LEU A 105 -38.51 1.65 12.45
N SER A 106 -37.75 1.12 13.42
CA SER A 106 -38.07 -0.17 14.07
C SER A 106 -37.16 -0.43 15.27
N SER A 107 -37.74 -0.33 16.46
CA SER A 107 -37.41 -1.12 17.66
C SER A 107 -38.75 -1.38 18.38
N PRO A 108 -38.88 -2.30 19.34
CA PRO A 108 -37.87 -3.08 20.07
C PRO A 108 -38.15 -4.60 19.90
N GLN A 109 -37.42 -5.58 20.42
CA GLN A 109 -36.94 -5.85 21.77
C GLN A 109 -36.29 -7.25 21.71
N GLU A 110 -35.28 -7.55 22.52
CA GLU A 110 -35.11 -8.79 23.31
C GLU A 110 -33.65 -9.19 23.57
N THR A 111 -33.40 -9.25 24.88
CA THR A 111 -32.61 -10.21 25.67
C THR A 111 -31.09 -10.34 25.48
N LEU A 112 -30.45 -10.27 26.65
CA LEU A 112 -29.06 -10.59 26.93
C LEU A 112 -28.68 -11.98 26.42
N CYS A 113 -27.46 -12.11 25.89
CA CYS A 113 -26.69 -13.35 25.99
C CYS A 113 -25.42 -13.07 26.81
N LYS A 114 -25.36 -13.67 28.00
CA LYS A 114 -24.17 -13.78 28.84
C LYS A 114 -23.35 -14.96 28.35
N ALA A 115 -22.03 -14.78 28.29
CA ALA A 115 -21.01 -15.83 28.30
C ALA A 115 -20.94 -16.75 27.07
N CYS A 116 -20.09 -16.33 26.13
CA CYS A 116 -18.92 -17.10 25.69
C CYS A 116 -18.90 -18.60 26.01
N GLU A 117 -19.52 -19.44 25.17
CA GLU A 117 -19.15 -20.85 25.01
C GLU A 117 -19.35 -21.25 23.54
N THR A 118 -18.38 -20.94 22.68
CA THR A 118 -18.39 -21.41 21.29
C THR A 118 -17.96 -22.88 21.24
N CYS A 119 -18.92 -23.79 21.35
CA CYS A 119 -18.74 -25.19 20.98
C CYS A 119 -18.89 -25.35 19.46
N TRP A 120 -17.87 -25.89 18.80
CA TRP A 120 -17.91 -26.20 17.37
C TRP A 120 -18.20 -27.70 17.18
N TRP A 121 -18.92 -28.00 16.09
CA TRP A 121 -19.38 -29.33 15.73
C TRP A 121 -18.40 -29.90 14.70
N ASP A 122 -17.91 -31.13 14.90
CA ASP A 122 -17.19 -31.84 13.84
C ASP A 122 -18.14 -32.28 12.71
N LYS A 123 -17.59 -32.77 11.58
CA LYS A 123 -18.38 -33.27 10.43
C LYS A 123 -19.28 -34.48 10.73
N TYR A 124 -19.24 -35.00 11.96
CA TYR A 124 -20.07 -36.08 12.47
C TYR A 124 -21.02 -35.62 13.59
N GLY A 125 -21.11 -34.31 13.84
CA GLY A 125 -22.03 -33.72 14.81
C GLY A 125 -21.59 -33.84 16.27
N ARG A 126 -20.31 -34.09 16.55
CA ARG A 126 -19.78 -34.19 17.93
C ARG A 126 -19.22 -32.86 18.41
N ILE A 127 -19.51 -32.56 19.68
CA ILE A 127 -19.01 -31.39 20.39
C ILE A 127 -17.63 -31.73 20.97
N SER A 128 -16.57 -31.08 20.49
CA SER A 128 -15.22 -31.21 21.06
C SER A 128 -14.75 -29.88 21.63
N MET A 129 -14.39 -29.87 22.93
CA MET A 129 -13.64 -28.76 23.54
C MET A 129 -12.19 -28.86 23.11
N TYR A 130 -11.67 -27.84 22.43
CA TYR A 130 -10.25 -27.74 22.16
C TYR A 130 -9.53 -27.34 23.46
N SER A 131 -8.60 -28.18 23.92
CA SER A 131 -7.53 -27.73 24.82
C SER A 131 -6.36 -27.23 23.96
N GLU A 132 -5.67 -26.18 24.39
CA GLU A 132 -4.50 -25.60 23.70
C GLU A 132 -3.34 -26.60 23.47
N ALA A 133 -3.46 -27.84 23.95
CA ALA A 133 -2.51 -28.93 23.72
C ALA A 133 -2.53 -29.49 22.27
N ASP A 134 -3.57 -29.21 21.47
CA ASP A 134 -3.70 -29.72 20.09
C ASP A 134 -3.35 -28.69 19.00
N ILE A 135 -2.93 -27.48 19.39
CA ILE A 135 -2.15 -26.64 18.48
C ILE A 135 -0.80 -27.36 18.38
N VAL A 136 -0.58 -28.02 17.25
CA VAL A 136 0.69 -28.68 16.93
C VAL A 136 1.82 -27.66 17.05
N ILE A 137 2.42 -27.60 18.23
CA ILE A 137 3.77 -27.13 18.42
C ILE A 137 4.59 -28.15 17.63
N PHE A 138 4.96 -27.78 16.40
CA PHE A 138 6.04 -28.44 15.68
C PHE A 138 7.21 -28.51 16.64
N SER A 139 7.43 -29.67 17.26
CA SER A 139 8.56 -29.88 18.17
C SER A 139 9.83 -29.75 17.35
N VAL A 140 10.43 -28.57 17.44
CA VAL A 140 11.60 -28.14 16.66
C VAL A 140 12.82 -29.01 16.98
N ASP A 141 12.84 -29.66 18.15
CA ASP A 141 13.97 -30.45 18.66
C ASP A 141 14.34 -31.68 17.80
N LYS A 142 13.40 -32.23 17.01
CA LYS A 142 13.71 -33.35 16.08
C LYS A 142 14.06 -32.89 14.66
N LEU A 143 13.75 -31.64 14.30
CA LEU A 143 14.09 -31.05 13.00
C LEU A 143 15.56 -30.62 12.95
N PHE A 144 16.15 -30.24 14.09
CA PHE A 144 17.56 -29.87 14.21
C PHE A 144 18.54 -31.02 13.96
N ALA A 145 18.11 -32.29 14.03
CA ALA A 145 19.01 -33.42 13.77
C ALA A 145 19.47 -33.56 12.31
N LYS A 146 18.84 -32.86 11.34
CA LYS A 146 19.25 -32.85 9.93
C LYS A 146 19.36 -31.42 9.41
N ARG A 147 20.59 -30.88 9.41
CA ARG A 147 20.93 -29.52 8.92
C ARG A 147 20.28 -29.14 7.58
N ASN A 148 20.17 -30.09 6.65
CA ASN A 148 19.58 -29.87 5.34
C ASN A 148 18.08 -29.49 5.41
N LEU A 149 17.33 -30.07 6.36
CA LEU A 149 15.90 -29.84 6.48
C LEU A 149 15.60 -28.43 7.00
N VAL A 150 16.36 -27.95 7.99
CA VAL A 150 16.26 -26.57 8.49
C VAL A 150 16.53 -25.57 7.37
N LEU A 151 17.56 -25.81 6.56
CA LEU A 151 17.89 -24.92 5.45
C LEU A 151 16.81 -24.90 4.36
N HIS A 152 16.22 -26.06 4.05
CA HIS A 152 15.06 -26.15 3.15
C HIS A 152 13.84 -25.40 3.70
N LEU A 153 13.54 -25.56 4.99
CA LEU A 153 12.43 -24.86 5.64
C LEU A 153 12.64 -23.35 5.62
N LEU A 154 13.84 -22.87 5.94
CA LEU A 154 14.17 -21.44 5.89
C LEU A 154 14.09 -20.89 4.47
N SER A 155 14.53 -21.65 3.46
CA SER A 155 14.39 -21.28 2.05
C SER A 155 12.92 -21.16 1.66
N TYR A 156 12.09 -22.11 2.11
CA TYR A 156 10.66 -22.12 1.86
C TYR A 156 9.93 -20.95 2.56
N ILE A 157 10.27 -20.67 3.81
CA ILE A 157 9.74 -19.53 4.57
C ILE A 157 10.14 -18.22 3.89
N HIS A 158 11.41 -18.06 3.54
CA HIS A 158 11.91 -16.88 2.84
C HIS A 158 11.14 -16.63 1.54
N PHE A 159 10.81 -17.69 0.79
CA PHE A 159 10.09 -17.56 -0.45
C PHE A 159 8.59 -17.28 -0.25
N LEU A 160 7.93 -18.05 0.61
CA LEU A 160 6.48 -18.00 0.78
C LEU A 160 6.02 -16.76 1.56
N CYS A 161 6.77 -16.33 2.58
CA CYS A 161 6.37 -15.22 3.42
C CYS A 161 6.21 -13.90 2.64
N PRO A 162 7.18 -13.43 1.83
CA PRO A 162 7.03 -12.22 1.00
C PRO A 162 5.81 -12.23 0.08
N LEU A 163 5.53 -13.40 -0.52
CA LEU A 163 4.36 -13.59 -1.36
C LEU A 163 3.05 -13.52 -0.59
N PHE A 164 3.06 -13.96 0.67
CA PHE A 164 1.90 -13.94 1.55
C PHE A 164 1.68 -12.58 2.26
N VAL A 165 2.72 -11.72 2.36
CA VAL A 165 2.61 -10.40 3.01
C VAL A 165 1.48 -9.59 2.41
N PHE A 166 1.38 -9.49 1.08
CA PHE A 166 0.32 -8.68 0.45
C PHE A 166 -1.10 -9.21 0.72
N PRO A 167 -1.42 -10.49 0.46
CA PRO A 167 -2.72 -11.06 0.83
C PRO A 167 -3.04 -10.89 2.31
N ALA A 168 -2.07 -11.12 3.19
CA ALA A 168 -2.23 -10.95 4.63
C ALA A 168 -2.57 -9.50 4.98
N MET A 169 -1.82 -8.52 4.45
CA MET A 169 -2.10 -7.10 4.66
C MET A 169 -3.48 -6.69 4.15
N ASN A 170 -3.95 -7.25 3.02
CA ASN A 170 -5.27 -6.99 2.48
C ASN A 170 -6.38 -7.56 3.38
N ILE A 171 -6.22 -8.79 3.87
CA ILE A 171 -7.15 -9.40 4.83
C ILE A 171 -7.15 -8.62 6.14
N CYS A 172 -5.98 -8.32 6.70
CA CYS A 172 -5.85 -7.51 7.90
C CYS A 172 -6.50 -6.13 7.73
N SER A 173 -6.30 -5.47 6.58
CA SER A 173 -6.95 -4.19 6.27
C SER A 173 -8.48 -4.30 6.32
N LYS A 174 -9.06 -5.36 5.73
CA LYS A 174 -10.52 -5.59 5.76
C LYS A 174 -11.03 -5.92 7.16
N VAL A 175 -10.30 -6.75 7.92
CA VAL A 175 -10.65 -7.09 9.30
C VAL A 175 -10.58 -5.84 10.18
N THR A 176 -9.51 -5.06 10.07
CA THR A 176 -9.37 -3.79 10.80
C THR A 176 -10.45 -2.79 10.42
N SER A 177 -10.81 -2.68 9.13
CA SER A 177 -11.90 -1.81 8.68
C SER A 177 -13.28 -2.28 9.16
N ALA A 178 -13.49 -3.59 9.32
CA ALA A 178 -14.75 -4.12 9.87
C ALA A 178 -14.86 -3.96 11.39
N LEU A 179 -13.73 -4.01 12.11
CA LEU A 179 -13.68 -3.89 13.57
C LEU A 179 -13.57 -2.44 14.05
N SER A 180 -12.92 -1.57 13.28
CA SER A 180 -12.84 -0.15 13.60
C SER A 180 -14.18 0.51 13.31
N THR A 181 -14.96 0.76 14.36
CA THR A 181 -16.22 1.49 14.25
C THR A 181 -16.05 3.00 14.20
N GLN A 182 -14.84 3.55 14.44
CA GLN A 182 -14.67 5.00 14.60
C GLN A 182 -13.25 5.59 14.45
N GLU A 183 -12.20 4.79 14.20
CA GLU A 183 -10.84 5.35 14.17
C GLU A 183 -10.41 5.77 12.75
N HIS A 184 -10.36 7.09 12.54
CA HIS A 184 -9.84 7.71 11.33
C HIS A 184 -8.31 7.58 11.23
N GLY A 185 -7.81 7.35 10.01
CA GLY A 185 -6.37 7.45 9.70
C GLY A 185 -5.56 6.17 9.83
N LEU A 186 -6.20 5.01 9.99
CA LEU A 186 -5.51 3.72 10.02
C LEU A 186 -4.88 3.39 8.66
N TRP A 187 -3.67 2.83 8.67
CA TRP A 187 -2.96 2.30 7.50
C TRP A 187 -3.83 1.37 6.63
N ALA A 188 -4.78 0.66 7.25
CA ALA A 188 -5.72 -0.24 6.58
C ALA A 188 -6.51 0.45 5.44
N THR A 189 -6.82 1.74 5.59
CA THR A 189 -7.58 2.49 4.58
C THR A 189 -6.78 2.69 3.28
N SER A 190 -5.45 2.66 3.33
CA SER A 190 -4.60 2.82 2.14
C SER A 190 -4.72 1.69 1.13
N LEU A 191 -5.08 0.49 1.59
CA LEU A 191 -5.31 -0.69 0.76
C LEU A 191 -6.75 -0.82 0.27
N ASN A 192 -7.63 0.13 0.62
CA ASN A 192 -9.00 0.11 0.13
C ASN A 192 -9.03 0.49 -1.36
N ALA A 193 -9.76 -0.26 -2.17
CA ALA A 193 -9.93 0.02 -3.60
C ALA A 193 -10.44 1.44 -3.86
N ARG A 194 -11.35 1.96 -3.03
CA ARG A 194 -11.84 3.34 -3.16
C ARG A 194 -10.73 4.36 -3.00
N TYR A 195 -9.87 4.16 -2.01
CA TYR A 195 -8.72 5.02 -1.75
C TYR A 195 -7.72 4.98 -2.91
N ILE A 196 -7.39 3.78 -3.40
CA ILE A 196 -6.48 3.60 -4.54
C ILE A 196 -7.04 4.26 -5.79
N VAL A 197 -8.31 4.05 -6.14
CA VAL A 197 -8.93 4.69 -7.32
C VAL A 197 -8.89 6.21 -7.23
N GLN A 198 -9.21 6.77 -6.07
CA GLN A 198 -9.15 8.22 -5.85
C GLN A 198 -7.73 8.78 -5.99
N ARG A 199 -6.72 8.01 -5.61
CA ARG A 199 -5.32 8.39 -5.80
C ARG A 199 -4.91 8.33 -7.26
N LEU A 200 -5.31 7.26 -7.96
CA LEU A 200 -5.03 7.11 -9.38
C LEU A 200 -5.68 8.21 -10.24
N GLN A 201 -6.75 8.86 -9.75
CA GLN A 201 -7.32 10.04 -10.43
C GLN A 201 -6.35 11.22 -10.53
N TYR A 202 -5.35 11.34 -9.65
CA TYR A 202 -4.34 12.40 -9.77
C TYR A 202 -3.31 12.16 -10.89
N LEU A 203 -3.29 10.96 -11.47
CA LEU A 203 -2.35 10.61 -12.53
C LEU A 203 -2.87 10.95 -13.92
N ASP A 204 -4.12 11.42 -14.06
CA ASP A 204 -4.79 11.72 -15.33
C ASP A 204 -4.50 10.67 -16.43
N LEU A 205 -4.53 9.40 -16.01
CA LEU A 205 -4.21 8.23 -16.84
C LEU A 205 -4.90 8.19 -18.22
N PRO A 206 -6.13 8.71 -18.39
CA PRO A 206 -6.76 8.70 -19.70
C PRO A 206 -6.12 9.66 -20.71
N GLU A 207 -5.46 10.73 -20.26
CA GLU A 207 -4.82 11.72 -21.12
C GLU A 207 -3.32 11.42 -21.30
N ASP A 208 -2.61 11.17 -20.20
CA ASP A 208 -1.16 10.98 -20.20
C ASP A 208 -0.72 9.51 -20.43
N GLY A 209 -1.67 8.58 -20.32
CA GLY A 209 -1.41 7.14 -20.39
C GLY A 209 -0.75 6.59 -19.12
N LEU A 210 -0.18 5.39 -19.23
CA LEU A 210 0.45 4.70 -18.10
C LEU A 210 1.83 5.30 -17.78
N PRO A 211 2.05 5.80 -16.55
CA PRO A 211 3.35 6.32 -16.16
C PRO A 211 4.36 5.18 -16.04
N SER A 212 5.57 5.44 -16.52
CA SER A 212 6.73 4.54 -16.41
C SER A 212 6.43 3.10 -16.89
N LYS A 213 6.05 2.97 -18.17
CA LYS A 213 5.78 1.67 -18.82
C LYS A 213 6.89 0.63 -18.61
N TRP A 214 8.15 1.07 -18.57
CA TRP A 214 9.29 0.18 -18.28
C TRP A 214 9.21 -0.47 -16.90
N PHE A 215 8.80 0.28 -15.87
CA PHE A 215 8.66 -0.25 -14.52
C PHE A 215 7.52 -1.28 -14.46
N LEU A 216 6.40 -1.02 -15.14
CA LEU A 216 5.32 -2.00 -15.31
C LEU A 216 5.81 -3.30 -15.95
N VAL A 217 6.59 -3.19 -17.04
CA VAL A 217 7.16 -4.36 -17.72
C VAL A 217 8.04 -5.16 -16.76
N ILE A 218 8.89 -4.50 -15.98
CA ILE A 218 9.74 -5.18 -14.98
C ILE A 218 8.88 -5.89 -13.92
N CYS A 219 7.86 -5.21 -13.37
CA CYS A 219 6.95 -5.77 -12.37
C CYS A 219 6.13 -6.98 -12.86
N ILE A 220 5.92 -7.12 -14.17
CA ILE A 220 5.17 -8.24 -14.77
C ILE A 220 6.11 -9.34 -15.26
N VAL A 221 7.14 -8.97 -16.03
CA VAL A 221 8.02 -9.93 -16.70
C VAL A 221 8.92 -10.63 -15.69
N TRP A 222 9.47 -9.92 -14.68
CA TRP A 222 10.39 -10.55 -13.73
C TRP A 222 9.71 -11.67 -12.93
N PRO A 223 8.53 -11.48 -12.29
CA PRO A 223 7.85 -12.57 -11.60
C PRO A 223 7.44 -13.72 -12.53
N ILE A 224 7.01 -13.43 -13.77
CA ILE A 224 6.67 -14.47 -14.75
C ILE A 224 7.90 -15.29 -15.14
N CYS A 225 9.04 -14.64 -15.38
CA CYS A 225 10.31 -15.31 -15.67
C CYS A 225 10.79 -16.15 -14.48
N GLY A 226 10.65 -15.65 -13.24
CA GLY A 226 10.95 -16.40 -12.02
C GLY A 226 10.09 -17.65 -11.90
N SER A 227 8.78 -17.52 -12.08
CA SER A 227 7.83 -18.63 -12.08
C SER A 227 8.14 -19.67 -13.16
N ALA A 228 8.40 -19.22 -14.39
CA ALA A 228 8.72 -20.10 -15.51
C ALA A 228 10.05 -20.85 -15.27
N TYR A 229 11.06 -20.17 -14.71
CA TYR A 229 12.33 -20.78 -14.36
C TYR A 229 12.18 -21.82 -13.24
N ARG A 230 11.35 -21.54 -12.22
CA ARG A 230 11.02 -22.51 -11.17
C ARG A 230 10.34 -23.74 -11.76
N ALA A 231 9.32 -23.53 -12.59
CA ALA A 231 8.63 -24.62 -13.28
C ALA A 231 9.63 -25.46 -14.08
N TYR A 232 10.51 -24.83 -14.86
CA TYR A 232 11.55 -25.52 -15.63
C TYR A 232 12.44 -26.40 -14.74
N ILE A 233 12.90 -25.90 -13.58
CA ILE A 233 13.70 -26.70 -12.63
C ILE A 233 12.88 -27.88 -12.11
N THR A 234 11.62 -27.68 -11.71
CA THR A 234 10.77 -28.78 -11.20
C THR A 234 10.51 -29.84 -12.29
N PHE A 235 10.25 -29.43 -13.53
CA PHE A 235 10.12 -30.33 -14.69
C PHE A 235 11.39 -31.13 -14.96
N ALA A 236 12.56 -30.48 -14.87
CA ALA A 236 13.84 -31.14 -15.09
C ALA A 236 14.18 -32.18 -14.01
N LEU A 237 13.67 -32.01 -12.79
CA LEU A 237 13.98 -32.90 -11.66
C LEU A 237 13.09 -34.13 -11.57
N GLU A 238 11.79 -33.99 -11.78
CA GLU A 238 10.86 -35.08 -11.48
C GLU A 238 10.53 -35.97 -12.67
N GLY A 239 10.77 -35.52 -13.91
CA GLY A 239 10.56 -36.29 -15.16
C GLY A 239 9.09 -36.60 -15.47
N ASN A 240 8.29 -36.98 -14.48
CA ASN A 240 6.84 -37.18 -14.49
C ASN A 240 6.21 -36.44 -13.30
N LEU A 241 5.76 -35.20 -13.52
CA LEU A 241 5.10 -34.43 -12.47
C LEU A 241 3.68 -34.94 -12.20
N ASP A 242 3.45 -35.28 -10.94
CA ASP A 242 2.12 -35.41 -10.37
C ASP A 242 1.32 -34.09 -10.50
N ILE A 243 0.00 -34.21 -10.57
CA ILE A 243 -0.93 -33.08 -10.75
C ILE A 243 -0.74 -32.06 -9.62
N ALA A 244 -0.48 -32.52 -8.40
CA ALA A 244 -0.25 -31.67 -7.22
C ALA A 244 0.91 -30.68 -7.42
N HIS A 245 2.04 -31.13 -7.99
CA HIS A 245 3.20 -30.27 -8.20
C HIS A 245 2.96 -29.23 -9.30
N ARG A 246 2.20 -29.58 -10.34
CA ARG A 246 1.79 -28.63 -11.40
C ARG A 246 0.89 -27.54 -10.83
N LEU A 247 -0.08 -27.92 -9.99
CA LEU A 247 -0.95 -26.97 -9.30
C LEU A 247 -0.17 -26.06 -8.34
N ASN A 248 0.81 -26.60 -7.63
CA ASN A 248 1.68 -25.80 -6.76
C ASN A 248 2.48 -24.76 -7.56
N CYS A 249 3.14 -25.17 -8.65
CA CYS A 249 3.89 -24.25 -9.52
C CYS A 249 2.99 -23.14 -10.09
N LEU A 250 1.78 -23.50 -10.53
CA LEU A 250 0.81 -22.54 -11.05
C LEU A 250 0.35 -21.55 -9.96
N THR A 251 0.01 -22.04 -8.77
CA THR A 251 -0.44 -21.22 -7.65
C THR A 251 0.63 -20.24 -7.21
N VAL A 252 1.86 -20.72 -7.12
CA VAL A 252 3.03 -19.89 -6.83
C VAL A 252 3.23 -18.82 -7.90
N GLY A 253 3.17 -19.19 -9.19
CA GLY A 253 3.31 -18.23 -10.29
C GLY A 253 2.23 -17.15 -10.30
N ILE A 254 0.99 -17.50 -9.98
CA ILE A 254 -0.11 -16.54 -9.81
C ILE A 254 0.19 -15.58 -8.65
N THR A 255 0.72 -16.10 -7.54
CA THR A 255 1.01 -15.29 -6.35
C THR A 255 2.18 -14.33 -6.61
N GLU A 256 3.23 -14.79 -7.30
CA GLU A 256 4.35 -13.94 -7.75
C GLU A 256 3.86 -12.84 -8.69
N PHE A 257 2.99 -13.18 -9.64
CA PHE A 257 2.38 -12.22 -10.54
C PHE A 257 1.52 -11.18 -9.79
N MET A 258 0.72 -11.62 -8.81
CA MET A 258 -0.06 -10.74 -7.94
C MET A 258 0.83 -9.80 -7.12
N TRP A 259 1.95 -10.31 -6.60
CA TRP A 259 2.92 -9.51 -5.87
C TRP A 259 3.57 -8.44 -6.78
N GLY A 260 3.93 -8.80 -8.02
CA GLY A 260 4.43 -7.84 -9.02
C GLY A 260 3.42 -6.73 -9.34
N CYS A 261 2.14 -7.09 -9.51
CA CYS A 261 1.05 -6.13 -9.68
C CYS A 261 0.92 -5.19 -8.47
N PHE A 262 1.04 -5.72 -7.26
CA PHE A 262 1.02 -4.92 -6.03
C PHE A 262 2.20 -3.94 -5.96
N MET A 263 3.42 -4.34 -6.34
CA MET A 263 4.58 -3.44 -6.41
C MET A 263 4.32 -2.28 -7.37
N TYR A 264 3.70 -2.55 -8.53
CA TYR A 264 3.33 -1.49 -9.46
C TYR A 264 2.25 -0.55 -8.89
N LEU A 265 1.26 -1.07 -8.16
CA LEU A 265 0.29 -0.23 -7.46
C LEU A 265 0.96 0.69 -6.43
N LEU A 266 1.89 0.19 -5.62
CA LEU A 266 2.64 1.03 -4.67
C LEU A 266 3.40 2.15 -5.37
N PHE A 267 4.00 1.86 -6.52
CA PHE A 267 4.66 2.86 -7.36
C PHE A 267 3.69 3.95 -7.86
N LEU A 268 2.50 3.55 -8.36
CA LEU A 268 1.49 4.50 -8.81
C LEU A 268 0.97 5.37 -7.65
N MET A 269 0.76 4.77 -6.48
CA MET A 269 0.36 5.48 -5.27
C MET A 269 1.39 6.54 -4.88
N ARG A 270 2.68 6.16 -4.86
CA ARG A 270 3.78 7.11 -4.62
C ARG A 270 3.77 8.26 -5.62
N LEU A 271 3.63 7.97 -6.91
CA LEU A 271 3.62 9.01 -7.95
C LEU A 271 2.41 9.94 -7.80
N SER A 272 1.25 9.41 -7.43
CA SER A 272 0.05 10.22 -7.16
C SER A 272 0.28 11.23 -6.04
N PHE A 273 1.01 10.84 -4.99
CA PHE A 273 1.37 11.75 -3.89
C PHE A 273 2.35 12.83 -4.34
N GLN A 274 3.32 12.50 -5.18
CA GLN A 274 4.26 13.50 -5.72
C GLN A 274 3.51 14.59 -6.50
N ILE A 275 2.56 14.19 -7.35
CA ILE A 275 1.73 15.13 -8.12
C ILE A 275 0.82 15.93 -7.20
N GLN A 276 0.13 15.28 -6.26
CA GLN A 276 -0.75 15.98 -5.32
C GLN A 276 0.00 16.99 -4.45
N LEU A 277 1.20 16.64 -3.95
CA LEU A 277 2.04 17.55 -3.18
C LEU A 277 2.42 18.78 -4.01
N LYS A 278 2.79 18.60 -5.28
CA LYS A 278 3.08 19.71 -6.20
C LYS A 278 1.86 20.61 -6.43
N LEU A 279 0.69 20.02 -6.67
CA LEU A 279 -0.57 20.78 -6.83
C LEU A 279 -0.92 21.58 -5.57
N VAL A 280 -0.71 21.01 -4.39
CA VAL A 280 -0.95 21.70 -3.12
C VAL A 280 0.07 22.81 -2.89
N LEU A 281 1.33 22.65 -3.29
CA LEU A 281 2.31 23.72 -3.26
C LEU A 281 1.90 24.91 -4.15
N ASP A 282 1.49 24.63 -5.39
CA ASP A 282 1.00 25.66 -6.31
C ASP A 282 -0.27 26.33 -5.78
N PHE A 283 -1.14 25.56 -5.12
CA PHE A 283 -2.33 26.07 -4.45
C PHE A 283 -1.98 27.03 -3.30
N ILE A 284 -1.09 26.65 -2.39
CA ILE A 284 -0.65 27.49 -1.26
C ILE A 284 -0.02 28.79 -1.79
N LYS A 285 0.77 28.70 -2.87
CA LYS A 285 1.40 29.87 -3.51
C LYS A 285 0.36 30.87 -4.02
N ASN A 286 -0.76 30.40 -4.56
CA ASN A 286 -1.81 31.24 -5.13
C ASN A 286 -2.83 31.75 -4.08
N CYS A 287 -3.04 31.02 -2.98
CA CYS A 287 -4.05 31.32 -1.97
C CYS A 287 -3.50 31.96 -0.68
N LYS A 288 -2.51 32.85 -0.81
CA LYS A 288 -1.80 33.50 0.32
C LYS A 288 -2.70 34.21 1.35
N ARG A 289 -3.94 34.58 1.01
CA ARG A 289 -4.83 35.38 1.87
C ARG A 289 -5.74 34.56 2.79
N ASP A 290 -5.95 33.28 2.51
CA ASP A 290 -6.87 32.41 3.26
C ASP A 290 -6.09 31.33 4.04
N GLU A 291 -5.52 31.71 5.20
CA GLU A 291 -4.67 30.84 6.04
C GLU A 291 -5.41 29.56 6.48
N ASP A 292 -6.63 29.72 7.00
CA ASP A 292 -7.46 28.61 7.49
C ASP A 292 -7.81 27.59 6.39
N PHE A 293 -7.89 28.05 5.14
CA PHE A 293 -8.16 27.17 4.01
C PHE A 293 -6.92 26.37 3.62
N CYS A 294 -5.76 27.04 3.55
CA CYS A 294 -4.48 26.37 3.30
C CYS A 294 -4.17 25.32 4.37
N GLN A 295 -4.36 25.66 5.66
CA GLN A 295 -4.13 24.73 6.76
C GLN A 295 -5.01 23.48 6.66
N ARG A 296 -6.30 23.62 6.33
CA ARG A 296 -7.22 22.48 6.14
C ARG A 296 -6.81 21.58 4.98
N VAL A 297 -6.40 22.15 3.85
CA VAL A 297 -5.93 21.38 2.69
C VAL A 297 -4.67 20.59 3.05
N VAL A 298 -3.72 21.22 3.75
CA VAL A 298 -2.48 20.57 4.21
C VAL A 298 -2.76 19.50 5.25
N GLN A 299 -3.66 19.74 6.20
CA GLN A 299 -4.04 18.76 7.22
C GLN A 299 -4.60 17.49 6.59
N ARG A 300 -5.48 17.63 5.60
CA ARG A 300 -6.07 16.51 4.86
C ARG A 300 -5.02 15.73 4.08
N LEU A 301 -4.13 16.42 3.37
CA LEU A 301 -3.01 15.81 2.67
C LEU A 301 -2.08 15.04 3.62
N MET A 302 -1.85 15.58 4.80
CA MET A 302 -0.97 14.97 5.79
C MET A 302 -1.56 13.69 6.38
N VAL A 303 -2.87 13.64 6.64
CA VAL A 303 -3.55 12.39 7.07
C VAL A 303 -3.37 11.29 6.01
N ASP A 304 -3.55 11.66 4.75
CA ASP A 304 -3.37 10.76 3.61
C ASP A 304 -1.93 10.23 3.48
N VAL A 305 -0.95 11.13 3.57
CA VAL A 305 0.48 10.79 3.54
C VAL A 305 0.86 9.92 4.73
N ARG A 306 0.34 10.21 5.92
CA ARG A 306 0.57 9.41 7.12
C ARG A 306 0.06 7.98 6.95
N CYS A 307 -1.17 7.81 6.48
CA CYS A 307 -1.76 6.50 6.24
C CYS A 307 -0.94 5.67 5.23
N PHE A 308 -0.52 6.28 4.13
CA PHE A 308 0.34 5.62 3.14
C PHE A 308 1.72 5.29 3.71
N ARG A 309 2.33 6.20 4.47
CA ARG A 309 3.62 5.99 5.12
C ARG A 309 3.56 4.82 6.09
N GLU A 310 2.54 4.74 6.93
CA GLU A 310 2.36 3.64 7.89
C GLU A 310 2.19 2.30 7.17
N CYS A 311 1.39 2.26 6.10
CA CYS A 311 1.26 1.04 5.28
C CYS A 311 2.59 0.60 4.66
N VAL A 312 3.37 1.54 4.10
CA VAL A 312 4.67 1.24 3.52
C VAL A 312 5.68 0.84 4.59
N ALA A 313 5.66 1.47 5.76
CA ALA A 313 6.52 1.11 6.89
C ALA A 313 6.26 -0.34 7.33
N ILE A 314 5.00 -0.72 7.56
CA ILE A 314 4.63 -2.10 7.91
C ILE A 314 5.09 -3.09 6.83
N TYR A 315 4.87 -2.76 5.55
CA TYR A 315 5.32 -3.60 4.45
C TYR A 315 6.85 -3.78 4.45
N MET A 316 7.61 -2.69 4.57
CA MET A 316 9.08 -2.72 4.54
C MET A 316 9.68 -3.38 5.78
N ASP A 317 9.08 -3.16 6.95
CA ASP A 317 9.48 -3.78 8.22
C ASP A 317 9.31 -5.31 8.17
N LEU A 318 8.33 -5.83 7.42
CA LEU A 318 8.16 -7.26 7.18
C LEU A 318 9.10 -7.77 6.09
N MET A 319 9.25 -7.02 4.99
CA MET A 319 9.99 -7.48 3.81
C MET A 319 11.51 -7.47 3.97
N ILE A 320 12.07 -6.46 4.63
CA ILE A 320 13.53 -6.32 4.75
C ILE A 320 14.13 -7.49 5.52
N PRO A 321 13.63 -7.88 6.72
CA PRO A 321 14.19 -9.03 7.43
C PRO A 321 14.02 -10.34 6.66
N LEU A 322 12.91 -10.51 5.93
CA LEU A 322 12.72 -11.67 5.07
C LEU A 322 13.77 -11.71 3.95
N CYS A 323 14.06 -10.58 3.29
CA CYS A 323 15.10 -10.50 2.28
C CYS A 323 16.50 -10.79 2.84
N VAL A 324 16.80 -10.27 4.02
CA VAL A 324 18.08 -10.52 4.73
C VAL A 324 18.20 -12.01 5.06
N LEU A 325 17.15 -12.63 5.60
CA LEU A 325 17.12 -14.07 5.87
C LEU A 325 17.37 -14.89 4.59
N GLY A 326 16.74 -14.52 3.47
CA GLY A 326 16.95 -15.18 2.18
C GLY A 326 18.37 -15.09 1.65
N ALA A 327 18.99 -13.91 1.77
CA ALA A 327 20.38 -13.71 1.39
C ALA A 327 21.32 -14.60 2.23
N PHE A 328 21.11 -14.68 3.55
CA PHE A 328 21.89 -15.55 4.43
C PHE A 328 21.71 -17.03 4.10
N VAL A 329 20.47 -17.48 3.89
CA VAL A 329 20.16 -18.86 3.47
C VAL A 329 20.86 -19.20 2.15
N SER A 330 20.84 -18.29 1.18
CA SER A 330 21.48 -18.47 -0.13
C SER A 330 23.01 -18.55 -0.03
N LEU A 331 23.63 -17.66 0.76
CA LEU A 331 25.07 -17.70 1.02
C LEU A 331 25.49 -19.00 1.70
N ARG A 332 24.69 -19.47 2.67
CA ARG A 332 24.94 -20.74 3.34
C ARG A 332 24.80 -21.92 2.39
N TRP A 333 23.77 -21.91 1.55
CA TRP A 333 23.57 -22.94 0.52
C TRP A 333 24.78 -23.02 -0.41
N GLN A 334 25.28 -21.87 -0.87
CA GLN A 334 26.46 -21.79 -1.71
C GLN A 334 27.72 -22.33 -1.03
N TYR A 335 27.92 -22.04 0.26
CA TYR A 335 29.03 -22.58 1.04
C TYR A 335 28.96 -24.12 1.14
N LEU A 336 27.78 -24.68 1.39
CA LEU A 336 27.59 -26.14 1.47
C LEU A 336 27.85 -26.81 0.13
N ILE A 337 27.35 -26.24 -0.98
CA ILE A 337 27.65 -26.77 -2.33
C ILE A 337 29.15 -26.80 -2.56
N LEU A 338 29.88 -25.72 -2.22
CA LEU A 338 31.31 -25.65 -2.46
C LEU A 338 32.09 -26.70 -1.64
N ALA A 339 31.67 -26.94 -0.39
CA ALA A 339 32.29 -27.95 0.47
C ALA A 339 32.03 -29.39 -0.02
N ASP A 340 30.87 -29.66 -0.62
CA ASP A 340 30.52 -30.99 -1.15
C ASP A 340 31.15 -31.30 -2.52
N VAL A 341 31.50 -30.28 -3.32
CA VAL A 341 32.16 -30.45 -4.63
C VAL A 341 33.53 -31.11 -4.50
N ASP A 342 34.24 -30.87 -3.40
CA ASP A 342 35.54 -31.50 -3.13
C ASP A 342 35.45 -33.01 -2.83
N ASN A 343 34.24 -33.54 -2.56
CA ASN A 343 34.00 -34.93 -2.13
C ASN A 343 33.42 -35.85 -3.23
N ASP A 344 33.74 -35.61 -4.50
CA ASP A 344 33.47 -36.53 -5.63
C ASP A 344 31.96 -36.74 -5.93
N CYS A 345 31.21 -35.64 -6.03
CA CYS A 345 29.77 -35.67 -6.29
C CYS A 345 29.41 -35.85 -7.78
N SER A 346 28.32 -36.58 -8.06
CA SER A 346 27.77 -36.74 -9.40
C SER A 346 27.46 -35.40 -10.09
N SER A 347 27.84 -35.25 -11.36
CA SER A 347 27.72 -33.99 -12.12
C SER A 347 26.28 -33.45 -12.22
N LEU A 348 25.27 -34.32 -12.22
CA LEU A 348 23.87 -33.94 -12.30
C LEU A 348 23.35 -33.29 -11.01
N TRP A 349 23.71 -33.82 -9.85
CA TRP A 349 23.28 -33.26 -8.56
C TRP A 349 23.87 -31.86 -8.35
N CYS A 350 25.15 -31.66 -8.68
CA CYS A 350 25.78 -30.35 -8.60
C CYS A 350 25.10 -29.31 -9.51
N LEU A 351 24.69 -29.70 -10.72
CA LEU A 351 24.00 -28.82 -11.65
C LEU A 351 22.62 -28.39 -11.11
N THR A 352 21.86 -29.34 -10.57
CA THR A 352 20.57 -29.09 -9.93
C THR A 352 20.70 -28.11 -8.76
N GLN A 353 21.66 -28.36 -7.87
CA GLN A 353 21.89 -27.51 -6.70
C GLN A 353 22.28 -26.09 -7.11
N ARG A 354 23.10 -25.95 -8.15
CA ARG A 354 23.45 -24.64 -8.72
C ARG A 354 22.23 -23.90 -9.28
N ASN A 355 21.37 -24.58 -10.01
CA ASN A 355 20.15 -23.98 -10.57
C ASN A 355 19.17 -23.53 -9.47
N ILE A 356 19.00 -24.34 -8.42
CA ILE A 356 18.20 -23.97 -7.25
C ILE A 356 18.79 -22.72 -6.58
N ASN A 357 20.10 -22.67 -6.37
CA ASN A 357 20.75 -21.49 -5.79
C ASN A 357 20.55 -20.23 -6.65
N ILE A 358 20.67 -20.35 -7.98
CA ILE A 358 20.39 -19.23 -8.91
C ILE A 358 18.93 -18.77 -8.78
N MET A 359 17.98 -19.70 -8.67
CA MET A 359 16.57 -19.37 -8.48
C MET A 359 16.35 -18.59 -7.18
N ILE A 360 16.92 -19.05 -6.05
CA ILE A 360 16.77 -18.35 -4.77
C ILE A 360 17.38 -16.95 -4.84
N TRP A 361 18.55 -16.79 -5.47
CA TRP A 361 19.16 -15.46 -5.68
C TRP A 361 18.29 -14.54 -6.55
N MET A 362 17.66 -15.08 -7.59
CA MET A 362 16.72 -14.30 -8.42
C MET A 362 15.53 -13.81 -7.58
N ASP A 363 14.98 -14.65 -6.71
CA ASP A 363 13.87 -14.29 -5.82
C ASP A 363 14.32 -13.23 -4.79
N VAL A 364 15.48 -13.42 -4.15
CA VAL A 364 16.08 -12.44 -3.22
C VAL A 364 16.29 -11.10 -3.92
N LEU A 365 16.87 -11.10 -5.12
CA LEU A 365 17.13 -9.87 -5.89
C LEU A 365 15.82 -9.19 -6.30
N MET A 366 14.82 -9.98 -6.72
CA MET A 366 13.51 -9.47 -7.08
C MET A 366 12.83 -8.78 -5.89
N PHE A 367 12.74 -9.46 -4.74
CA PHE A 367 12.10 -8.92 -3.54
C PHE A 367 12.86 -7.73 -2.93
N SER A 368 14.20 -7.78 -2.92
CA SER A 368 15.03 -6.72 -2.35
C SER A 368 15.14 -5.48 -3.22
N SER A 369 15.00 -5.60 -4.56
CA SER A 369 15.11 -4.46 -5.47
C SER A 369 13.77 -3.80 -5.80
N LEU A 370 12.73 -4.57 -6.14
CA LEU A 370 11.48 -4.00 -6.64
C LEU A 370 10.70 -3.24 -5.56
N GLY A 371 10.72 -3.69 -4.32
CA GLY A 371 10.09 -3.00 -3.19
C GLY A 371 10.64 -1.58 -3.01
N PRO A 372 11.95 -1.42 -2.73
CA PRO A 372 12.58 -0.11 -2.62
C PRO A 372 12.44 0.75 -3.88
N LEU A 373 12.53 0.16 -5.09
CA LEU A 373 12.34 0.90 -6.34
C LEU A 373 10.91 1.44 -6.49
N ALA A 374 9.90 0.63 -6.15
CA ALA A 374 8.49 1.05 -6.16
C ALA A 374 8.24 2.19 -5.18
N ILE A 375 8.85 2.15 -4.00
CA ILE A 375 8.68 3.13 -2.91
C ILE A 375 9.57 4.37 -3.10
N GLY A 376 10.70 4.23 -3.79
CA GLY A 376 11.70 5.29 -3.98
C GLY A 376 12.72 5.36 -2.86
N GLY A 377 12.98 4.22 -2.21
CA GLY A 377 13.82 4.08 -1.03
C GLY A 377 13.22 3.12 -0.02
N PHE A 378 13.77 3.10 1.20
CA PHE A 378 13.25 2.27 2.30
C PHE A 378 12.13 2.94 3.10
N ASN A 379 11.98 4.26 2.95
CA ASN A 379 10.98 5.04 3.67
C ASN A 379 10.42 6.13 2.75
N VAL A 380 9.12 6.39 2.86
CA VAL A 380 8.41 7.42 2.09
C VAL A 380 8.59 8.83 2.67
N ASN A 381 9.22 8.97 3.84
CA ASN A 381 9.45 10.25 4.52
C ASN A 381 10.02 11.33 3.60
N TYR A 382 10.85 10.98 2.62
CA TYR A 382 11.41 11.93 1.67
C TYR A 382 10.34 12.73 0.89
N LEU A 383 9.14 12.17 0.64
CA LEU A 383 8.05 12.90 -0.01
C LEU A 383 7.61 14.10 0.84
N TRP A 384 7.46 13.87 2.14
CA TRP A 384 7.06 14.90 3.09
C TRP A 384 8.20 15.88 3.36
N GLU A 385 9.43 15.40 3.51
CA GLU A 385 10.62 16.27 3.64
C GLU A 385 10.76 17.20 2.44
N ASN A 386 10.64 16.67 1.22
CA ASN A 386 10.70 17.48 0.01
C ASN A 386 9.58 18.51 0.01
N PHE A 387 8.35 18.15 0.36
CA PHE A 387 7.26 19.11 0.47
C PHE A 387 7.58 20.23 1.48
N LYS A 388 8.07 19.89 2.68
CA LYS A 388 8.49 20.86 3.70
C LYS A 388 9.56 21.82 3.19
N LEU A 389 10.58 21.29 2.50
CA LEU A 389 11.64 22.09 1.93
C LEU A 389 11.08 23.10 0.91
N HIS A 390 10.18 22.65 0.02
CA HIS A 390 9.55 23.55 -0.94
C HIS A 390 8.65 24.61 -0.26
N VAL A 391 7.90 24.25 0.79
CA VAL A 391 7.12 25.23 1.57
C VAL A 391 8.04 26.29 2.19
N ARG A 392 9.20 25.90 2.73
CA ARG A 392 10.19 26.84 3.28
C ARG A 392 10.79 27.75 2.20
N PHE A 393 11.09 27.22 1.02
CA PHE A 393 11.61 28.03 -0.08
C PHE A 393 10.59 28.98 -0.70
N MET A 394 9.29 28.74 -0.51
CA MET A 394 8.22 29.65 -0.95
C MET A 394 7.93 30.78 0.03
N GLN A 395 8.61 30.81 1.19
CA GLN A 395 8.43 31.86 2.18
C GLN A 395 8.79 33.22 1.56
N ASP A 396 7.80 34.10 1.52
CA ASP A 396 7.87 35.41 0.91
C ASP A 396 7.90 36.47 2.03
N ASP A 397 8.79 37.45 1.90
CA ASP A 397 9.01 38.51 2.91
C ASP A 397 7.77 39.40 3.10
N LEU A 398 6.85 39.40 2.15
CA LEU A 398 5.61 40.18 2.20
C LEU A 398 4.61 39.68 3.26
N HIS A 399 4.62 38.39 3.61
CA HIS A 399 3.63 37.78 4.53
C HIS A 399 4.26 36.79 5.52
N PRO A 400 5.21 37.23 6.38
CA PRO A 400 6.00 36.32 7.22
C PRO A 400 5.17 35.61 8.29
N THR A 401 4.11 36.24 8.80
CA THR A 401 3.24 35.66 9.84
C THR A 401 2.48 34.43 9.34
N CYS A 402 1.86 34.51 8.16
CA CYS A 402 1.16 33.39 7.52
C CYS A 402 2.07 32.17 7.34
N TRP A 403 3.25 32.39 6.75
CA TRP A 403 4.22 31.32 6.50
C TRP A 403 4.75 30.70 7.79
N ASN A 404 5.05 31.52 8.80
CA ASN A 404 5.52 31.02 10.10
C ASN A 404 4.45 30.16 10.78
N GLN A 405 3.18 30.54 10.71
CA GLN A 405 2.09 29.74 11.24
C GLN A 405 1.94 28.41 10.49
N LEU A 406 1.98 28.42 9.15
CA LEU A 406 1.91 27.21 8.34
C LEU A 406 3.09 26.27 8.61
N VAL A 407 4.31 26.80 8.68
CA VAL A 407 5.51 26.01 8.99
C VAL A 407 5.43 25.45 10.41
N HIS A 408 4.97 26.23 11.38
CA HIS A 408 4.77 25.77 12.76
C HIS A 408 3.69 24.68 12.83
N PHE A 409 2.60 24.82 12.08
CA PHE A 409 1.55 23.80 11.96
C PHE A 409 2.11 22.50 11.39
N ILE A 410 2.86 22.57 10.29
CA ILE A 410 3.48 21.40 9.66
C ILE A 410 4.45 20.72 10.63
N LYS A 411 5.29 21.49 11.33
CA LYS A 411 6.25 20.97 12.31
C LYS A 411 5.56 20.29 13.49
N ARG A 412 4.51 20.90 14.05
CA ARG A 412 3.77 20.37 15.19
C ARG A 412 3.16 19.00 14.92
N THR A 413 2.88 18.70 13.66
CA THR A 413 2.16 17.48 13.29
C THR A 413 3.09 16.34 12.87
N GLU A 414 4.40 16.55 12.94
CA GLU A 414 5.44 15.61 12.51
C GLU A 414 5.81 14.57 13.58
N ASP A 415 5.57 14.84 14.87
CA ASP A 415 6.16 14.16 16.03
C ASP A 415 5.72 12.69 16.28
N GLN A 416 5.17 11.99 15.28
CA GLN A 416 4.73 10.58 15.41
C GLN A 416 5.11 9.71 14.21
N ALA A 417 6.29 9.89 13.62
CA ALA A 417 6.78 8.90 12.66
C ALA A 417 7.24 7.64 13.43
N PRO A 418 6.69 6.45 13.12
CA PRO A 418 7.22 5.22 13.69
C PRO A 418 8.67 5.05 13.22
N TYR A 419 9.59 4.89 14.18
CA TYR A 419 10.98 4.60 13.88
C TYR A 419 11.06 3.22 13.25
N PHE A 420 11.78 3.13 12.13
CA PHE A 420 12.14 1.86 11.52
C PHE A 420 12.81 0.98 12.57
N SER A 421 12.21 -0.17 12.89
CA SER A 421 12.68 -1.01 13.97
C SER A 421 13.91 -1.79 13.53
N PHE A 422 15.08 -1.14 13.55
CA PHE A 422 16.38 -1.82 13.45
C PHE A 422 16.48 -3.02 14.40
N ALA A 423 15.77 -2.96 15.54
CA ALA A 423 15.64 -4.06 16.49
C ALA A 423 15.00 -5.31 15.87
N ALA A 424 14.04 -5.19 14.95
CA ALA A 424 13.44 -6.34 14.26
C ALA A 424 14.45 -7.05 13.34
N ILE A 425 15.23 -6.27 12.57
CA ILE A 425 16.32 -6.82 11.74
C ILE A 425 17.36 -7.49 12.63
N LEU A 426 17.82 -6.80 13.68
CA LEU A 426 18.83 -7.33 14.60
C LEU A 426 18.32 -8.57 15.35
N SER A 427 17.03 -8.66 15.65
CA SER A 427 16.40 -9.84 16.26
C SER A 427 16.38 -11.04 15.32
N ILE A 428 16.10 -10.82 14.03
CA ILE A 428 16.11 -11.91 13.05
C ILE A 428 17.53 -12.37 12.75
N VAL A 429 18.49 -11.43 12.66
CA VAL A 429 19.91 -11.77 12.55
C VAL A 429 20.40 -12.49 13.81
N SER A 430 20.03 -12.02 15.02
CA SER A 430 20.46 -12.67 16.25
C SER A 430 19.86 -14.06 16.42
N LEU A 431 18.57 -14.26 16.11
CA LEU A 431 17.93 -15.58 16.11
C LEU A 431 18.65 -16.56 15.18
N TYR A 432 19.03 -16.10 13.98
CA TYR A 432 19.81 -16.91 13.04
C TYR A 432 21.21 -17.23 13.61
N MET A 433 21.91 -16.24 14.14
CA MET A 433 23.25 -16.42 14.71
C MET A 433 23.22 -17.35 15.93
N THR A 434 22.24 -17.23 16.82
CA THR A 434 22.10 -18.11 17.99
C THR A 434 21.78 -19.55 17.58
N GLY A 435 20.94 -19.75 16.55
CA GLY A 435 20.69 -21.08 16.00
C GLY A 435 21.92 -21.70 15.32
N HIS A 436 22.89 -20.88 14.91
CA HIS A 436 24.10 -21.33 14.22
C HIS A 436 25.29 -21.60 15.16
N PHE A 437 25.49 -20.77 16.19
CA PHE A 437 26.69 -20.83 17.06
C PHE A 437 26.54 -21.70 18.31
N ASN A 438 25.35 -22.23 18.58
CA ASN A 438 25.13 -23.18 19.69
C ASN A 438 25.31 -24.65 19.28
N GLU A 439 25.82 -24.93 18.07
CA GLU A 439 26.35 -26.23 17.62
C GLU A 439 27.83 -26.11 17.26
#